data_AF-A0AAW4L2V3-F1
#
_entry.id   AF-A0AAW4L2V3-F1
#
_cell.length_a   1.000
_cell.length_b   1.000
_cell.length_c   1.000
_cell.angle_alpha   90.00
_cell.angle_beta   90.00
_cell.angle_gamma   90.00
#
_symmetry.space_group_name_H-M   'P 1'
#
loop_
_entity.id
_entity.type
_entity.pdbx_description
1 polymer ?
#
loop_
_entity_poly.entity_id
_entity_poly.type
_entity_poly.pdbx_seq_one_letter_code
_entity_poly.pdbx_strand_id
1 'polypeptide(L)'
;GPVMEQILDLRQELAQLLGYASFSELSLATKMAESSDQVLSFLRDLAKRSKPFAAQDLQQLKAYAAEQGCPDLQSWDSGFYGEKLREQRYSVSQEALRAYFPIDKVLGGLFAIVQRLYGIEIAELKGFDTRHPDVR
;
A
#
# COMPACT_ATOMS: atom_id res chain seq x y z
N GLY A 1 -0.93 -23.98 -1.58
CA GLY A 1 -1.30 -24.38 -0.22
C GLY A 1 -2.76 -24.80 -0.28
N PRO A 2 -3.17 -25.89 0.39
CA PRO A 2 -4.37 -26.65 0.00
C PRO A 2 -5.66 -25.82 0.02
N VAL A 3 -5.81 -24.88 0.97
CA VAL A 3 -6.97 -23.98 1.03
C VAL A 3 -7.00 -23.00 -0.14
N MET A 4 -5.84 -22.52 -0.59
CA MET A 4 -5.76 -21.59 -1.73
C MET A 4 -6.17 -22.27 -3.03
N GLU A 5 -5.75 -23.53 -3.23
CA GLU A 5 -6.14 -24.34 -4.39
C GLU A 5 -7.65 -24.57 -4.40
N GLN A 6 -8.24 -24.99 -3.27
CA GLN A 6 -9.69 -25.14 -3.13
C GLN A 6 -10.45 -23.84 -3.44
N ILE A 7 -9.95 -22.69 -2.96
CA ILE A 7 -10.57 -21.39 -3.24
C ILE A 7 -10.51 -21.07 -4.75
N LEU A 8 -9.40 -21.39 -5.43
CA LEU A 8 -9.27 -21.14 -6.87
C LEU A 8 -10.23 -22.03 -7.66
N ASP A 9 -10.34 -23.31 -7.31
CA ASP A 9 -11.24 -24.25 -7.98
C ASP A 9 -12.70 -23.83 -7.80
N LEU A 10 -13.12 -23.53 -6.57
CA LEU A 10 -14.49 -23.08 -6.27
C LEU A 10 -14.82 -21.74 -6.96
N ARG A 11 -13.85 -20.83 -7.09
CA ARG A 11 -14.02 -19.57 -7.82
C ARG A 11 -14.18 -19.79 -9.31
N GLN A 12 -13.45 -20.75 -9.88
CA GLN A 12 -13.58 -21.12 -11.28
C GLN A 12 -14.93 -21.77 -11.56
N GLU A 13 -15.38 -22.69 -10.69
CA GLU A 13 -16.70 -23.32 -10.78
C GLU A 13 -17.83 -22.29 -10.69
N LEU A 14 -17.75 -21.37 -9.73
CA LEU A 14 -18.72 -20.28 -9.57
C LEU A 14 -18.82 -19.41 -10.84
N ALA A 15 -17.69 -19.06 -11.45
CA ALA A 15 -17.68 -18.29 -12.69
C ALA A 15 -18.40 -19.04 -13.83
N GLN A 16 -18.10 -20.32 -14.01
CA GLN A 16 -18.71 -21.15 -15.04
C GLN A 16 -20.22 -21.30 -14.85
N LEU A 17 -20.67 -21.53 -13.60
CA LEU A 17 -22.10 -21.63 -13.26
C LEU A 17 -22.87 -20.33 -13.59
N LEU A 18 -22.19 -19.18 -13.52
CA LEU A 18 -22.77 -17.87 -13.84
C LEU A 18 -22.55 -17.44 -15.29
N GLY A 19 -21.94 -18.30 -16.13
CA GLY A 19 -21.75 -18.06 -17.56
C GLY A 19 -20.50 -17.23 -17.92
N TYR A 20 -19.55 -17.08 -17.01
CA TYR A 20 -18.28 -16.38 -17.24
C TYR A 20 -17.13 -17.38 -17.50
N ALA A 21 -16.11 -16.99 -18.29
CA ALA A 21 -15.00 -17.88 -18.60
C ALA A 21 -14.01 -18.03 -17.43
N SER A 22 -13.94 -17.01 -16.56
CA SER A 22 -13.03 -16.98 -15.42
C SER A 22 -13.60 -16.15 -14.27
N PHE A 23 -13.07 -16.38 -13.06
CA PHE A 23 -13.45 -15.58 -11.89
C PHE A 23 -13.06 -14.10 -12.03
N SER A 24 -12.00 -13.78 -12.78
CA SER A 24 -11.62 -12.40 -13.04
C SER A 24 -12.67 -11.67 -13.88
N GLU A 25 -13.26 -12.31 -14.89
CA GLU A 25 -14.37 -11.74 -15.66
C GLU A 25 -15.61 -11.52 -14.80
N LEU A 26 -16.01 -12.54 -14.03
CA LEU A 26 -17.13 -12.43 -13.08
C LEU A 26 -16.90 -11.25 -12.11
N SER A 27 -15.69 -11.09 -11.58
CA SER A 27 -15.36 -10.00 -10.66
C SER A 27 -15.37 -8.62 -11.31
N LEU A 28 -15.12 -8.53 -12.63
CA LEU A 28 -15.05 -7.27 -13.36
C LEU A 28 -16.42 -6.78 -13.80
N ALA A 29 -17.42 -7.65 -13.91
CA ALA A 29 -18.78 -7.29 -14.34
C ALA A 29 -19.42 -6.12 -13.54
N THR A 30 -18.97 -5.86 -12.31
CA THR A 30 -19.45 -4.75 -11.45
C THR A 30 -18.43 -3.61 -11.27
N LYS A 31 -17.29 -3.66 -11.95
CA LYS A 31 -16.18 -2.70 -11.81
C LYS A 31 -16.06 -1.82 -13.04
N MET A 32 -15.24 -0.76 -12.92
CA MET A 32 -15.00 0.18 -14.02
C MET A 32 -14.14 -0.39 -15.16
N ALA A 33 -13.32 -1.40 -14.90
CA ALA A 33 -12.48 -2.02 -15.91
C ALA A 33 -13.30 -3.03 -16.73
N GLU A 34 -13.19 -2.94 -18.05
CA GLU A 34 -14.09 -3.60 -19.01
C GLU A 34 -13.70 -5.05 -19.27
N SER A 35 -12.43 -5.43 -19.08
CA SER A 35 -11.97 -6.80 -19.31
C SER A 35 -10.71 -7.15 -18.53
N SER A 36 -10.49 -8.46 -18.34
CA SER A 36 -9.26 -8.99 -17.73
C SER A 36 -8.02 -8.60 -18.54
N ASP A 37 -8.12 -8.56 -19.88
CA ASP A 37 -7.03 -8.16 -20.78
C ASP A 37 -6.66 -6.69 -20.62
N GLN A 38 -7.66 -5.82 -20.45
CA GLN A 38 -7.42 -4.40 -20.19
C GLN A 38 -6.64 -4.21 -18.89
N VAL A 39 -7.01 -4.94 -17.82
CA VAL A 39 -6.30 -4.93 -16.54
C VAL A 39 -4.87 -5.41 -16.70
N LEU A 40 -4.65 -6.55 -17.37
CA LEU A 40 -3.31 -7.09 -17.59
C LEU A 40 -2.44 -6.17 -18.45
N SER A 41 -3.02 -5.56 -19.49
CA SER A 41 -2.32 -4.57 -20.33
C SER A 41 -1.87 -3.36 -19.51
N PHE A 42 -2.77 -2.80 -18.70
CA PHE A 42 -2.47 -1.69 -17.80
C PHE A 42 -1.33 -2.04 -16.83
N LEU A 43 -1.40 -3.20 -16.16
CA LEU A 43 -0.36 -3.63 -15.21
C LEU A 43 0.99 -3.86 -15.89
N ARG A 44 1.00 -4.44 -17.09
CA ARG A 44 2.22 -4.67 -17.87
C ARG A 44 2.85 -3.36 -18.36
N ASP A 45 2.06 -2.40 -18.82
CA ASP A 45 2.55 -1.08 -19.21
C ASP A 45 3.11 -0.32 -18.01
N LEU A 46 2.39 -0.33 -16.88
CA LEU A 46 2.87 0.24 -15.62
C LEU A 46 4.20 -0.37 -15.20
N ALA A 47 4.31 -1.70 -15.22
CA ALA A 47 5.55 -2.42 -14.88
C ALA A 47 6.70 -2.06 -15.85
N LYS A 48 6.42 -1.95 -17.16
CA LYS A 48 7.41 -1.55 -18.15
C LYS A 48 7.96 -0.14 -17.87
N ARG A 49 7.11 0.79 -17.46
CA ARG A 49 7.49 2.18 -17.17
C ARG A 49 8.18 2.34 -15.81
N SER A 50 7.79 1.57 -14.79
CA SER A 50 8.33 1.69 -13.43
C SER A 50 9.61 0.88 -13.20
N LYS A 51 9.80 -0.24 -13.91
CA LYS A 51 10.95 -1.14 -13.73
C LYS A 51 12.33 -0.47 -13.89
N PRO A 52 12.57 0.47 -14.83
CA PRO A 52 13.87 1.13 -14.96
C PRO A 52 14.25 1.92 -13.71
N PHE A 53 13.30 2.65 -13.14
CA PHE A 53 13.49 3.42 -11.91
C PHE A 53 13.70 2.50 -10.71
N ALA A 54 12.87 1.45 -10.58
CA ALA A 54 13.04 0.46 -9.51
C ALA A 54 14.40 -0.26 -9.58
N ALA A 55 14.91 -0.56 -10.77
CA ALA A 55 16.23 -1.15 -10.95
C ALA A 55 17.36 -0.18 -10.56
N GLN A 56 17.22 1.11 -10.90
CA GLN A 56 18.15 2.16 -10.50
C GLN A 56 18.17 2.33 -8.97
N ASP A 57 17.00 2.38 -8.34
CA ASP A 57 16.86 2.51 -6.88
C ASP A 57 17.49 1.29 -6.18
N LEU A 58 17.22 0.08 -6.67
CA LEU A 58 17.83 -1.14 -6.13
C LEU A 58 19.35 -1.16 -6.30
N GLN A 59 19.88 -0.70 -7.44
CA GLN A 59 21.32 -0.62 -7.65
C GLN A 59 21.98 0.36 -6.67
N GLN A 60 21.37 1.52 -6.46
CA GLN A 60 21.84 2.51 -5.50
C GLN A 60 21.80 1.98 -4.07
N LEU A 61 20.74 1.26 -3.72
CA LEU A 61 20.60 0.61 -2.41
C LEU A 61 21.66 -0.48 -2.20
N LYS A 62 21.92 -1.31 -3.20
CA LYS A 62 22.97 -2.33 -3.16
C LYS A 62 24.36 -1.73 -3.02
N ALA A 63 24.67 -0.68 -3.78
CA ALA A 63 25.95 0.02 -3.69
C ALA A 63 26.16 0.59 -2.27
N TYR A 64 25.14 1.27 -1.75
CA TYR A 64 25.18 1.79 -0.38
C TYR A 64 25.34 0.69 0.67
N ALA A 65 24.57 -0.39 0.58
CA ALA A 65 24.68 -1.51 1.51
C ALA A 65 26.07 -2.16 1.48
N ALA A 66 26.66 -2.31 0.29
CA ALA A 66 28.02 -2.83 0.13
C ALA A 66 29.08 -1.95 0.81
N GLU A 67 28.97 -0.61 0.67
CA GLU A 67 29.83 0.35 1.37
C GLU A 67 29.69 0.25 2.90
N GLN A 68 28.53 -0.15 3.40
CA GLN A 68 28.25 -0.36 4.82
C GLN A 68 28.56 -1.79 5.31
N GLY A 69 29.19 -2.63 4.48
CA GLY A 69 29.60 -3.99 4.85
C GLY A 69 28.57 -5.09 4.57
N CYS A 70 27.52 -4.81 3.80
CA CYS A 70 26.51 -5.77 3.36
C CYS A 70 26.51 -5.90 1.81
N PRO A 71 27.45 -6.69 1.25
CA PRO A 71 27.59 -6.82 -0.21
C PRO A 71 26.45 -7.63 -0.85
N ASP A 72 25.78 -8.51 -0.10
CA ASP A 72 24.65 -9.30 -0.56
C ASP A 72 23.36 -8.85 0.12
N LEU A 73 22.75 -7.79 -0.42
CA LEU A 73 21.51 -7.21 0.09
C LEU A 73 20.33 -8.15 -0.16
N GLN A 74 19.69 -8.60 0.91
CA GLN A 74 18.49 -9.43 0.86
C GLN A 74 17.21 -8.60 0.97
N SER A 75 16.06 -9.22 0.67
CA SER A 75 14.76 -8.52 0.66
C SER A 75 14.39 -7.89 2.00
N TRP A 76 14.76 -8.52 3.12
CA TRP A 76 14.48 -7.99 4.47
C TRP A 76 15.39 -6.82 4.87
N ASP A 77 16.55 -6.68 4.23
CA ASP A 77 17.51 -5.61 4.51
C ASP A 77 17.09 -4.27 3.86
N SER A 78 16.23 -4.34 2.85
CA SER A 78 15.89 -3.20 2.00
C SER A 78 15.30 -2.02 2.77
N GLY A 79 14.46 -2.28 3.78
CA GLY A 79 13.88 -1.21 4.61
C GLY A 79 14.92 -0.48 5.44
N PHE A 80 15.84 -1.22 6.06
CA PHE A 80 16.89 -0.66 6.92
C PHE A 80 17.89 0.19 6.12
N TYR A 81 18.47 -0.36 5.06
CA TYR A 81 19.42 0.39 4.23
C TYR A 81 18.72 1.50 3.44
N GLY A 82 17.44 1.34 3.12
CA GLY A 82 16.65 2.36 2.42
C GLY A 82 16.48 3.62 3.25
N GLU A 83 16.15 3.47 4.55
CA GLU A 83 16.06 4.60 5.47
C GLU A 83 17.41 5.30 5.64
N LYS A 84 18.49 4.54 5.86
CA LYS A 84 19.84 5.10 5.98
C LYS A 84 20.31 5.84 4.72
N LEU A 85 20.08 5.27 3.54
CA LEU A 85 20.40 5.91 2.26
C LEU A 85 19.61 7.23 2.08
N ARG A 86 18.34 7.24 2.51
CA ARG A 86 17.49 8.43 2.46
C ARG A 86 17.95 9.51 3.43
N GLU A 87 18.35 9.13 4.64
CA GLU A 87 18.96 10.05 5.62
C GLU A 87 20.24 10.68 5.06
N GLN A 88 21.13 9.88 4.46
CA GLN A 88 22.36 10.38 3.85
C GLN A 88 22.09 11.36 2.70
N ARG A 89 21.10 11.07 1.84
CA ARG A 89 20.82 11.89 0.64
C ARG A 89 20.03 13.15 0.91
N TYR A 90 19.05 13.08 1.80
CA TYR A 90 18.08 14.16 1.99
C TYR A 90 18.21 14.82 3.36
N SER A 91 19.07 14.32 4.25
CA SER A 91 19.21 14.81 5.64
C SER A 91 17.88 14.82 6.41
N VAL A 92 16.94 13.96 6.02
CA VAL A 92 15.62 13.82 6.65
C VAL A 92 15.49 12.44 7.26
N SER A 93 15.41 12.39 8.59
CA SER A 93 15.09 11.18 9.35
C SER A 93 13.59 11.11 9.62
N GLN A 94 12.98 9.96 9.30
CA GLN A 94 11.58 9.68 9.63
C GLN A 94 11.34 9.72 11.15
N GLU A 95 12.33 9.30 11.93
CA GLU A 95 12.27 9.31 13.39
C GLU A 95 12.27 10.74 13.94
N ALA A 96 13.11 11.62 13.39
CA ALA A 96 13.10 13.04 13.73
C ALA A 96 11.76 13.72 13.38
N LEU A 97 11.15 13.33 12.24
CA LEU A 97 9.84 13.84 11.84
C LEU A 97 8.71 13.40 12.77
N ARG A 98 8.80 12.21 13.40
CA ARG A 98 7.75 11.67 14.27
C ARG A 98 7.34 12.63 15.39
N ALA A 99 8.29 13.37 15.94
CA ALA A 99 8.04 14.37 17.00
C ALA A 99 7.08 15.50 16.55
N TYR A 100 7.00 15.77 15.24
CA TYR A 100 6.14 16.80 14.66
C TYR A 100 4.73 16.30 14.33
N PHE A 101 4.48 14.99 14.38
CA PHE A 101 3.18 14.37 14.05
C PHE A 101 2.54 13.65 15.27
N PRO A 102 2.30 14.33 16.41
CA PRO A 102 1.54 13.73 17.50
C PRO A 102 0.08 13.52 17.09
N ILE A 103 -0.48 12.37 17.43
CA ILE A 103 -1.77 11.89 16.91
C ILE A 103 -2.92 12.89 17.08
N ASP A 104 -3.04 13.53 18.25
CA ASP A 104 -4.11 14.50 18.51
C ASP A 104 -4.02 15.74 17.61
N LYS A 105 -2.80 16.20 17.28
CA LYS A 105 -2.62 17.33 16.35
C LYS A 105 -2.94 16.93 14.91
N VAL A 106 -2.57 15.70 14.51
CA VAL A 106 -2.85 15.19 13.17
C VAL A 106 -4.35 15.03 12.97
N LEU A 107 -5.07 14.46 13.94
CA LEU A 107 -6.52 14.33 13.90
C LEU A 107 -7.21 15.70 13.86
N GLY A 108 -6.80 16.65 14.68
CA GLY A 108 -7.32 18.01 14.65
C GLY A 108 -7.11 18.69 13.28
N GLY A 109 -5.92 18.54 12.69
CA GLY A 109 -5.62 19.04 11.34
C GLY A 109 -6.48 18.40 10.27
N LEU A 110 -6.70 17.07 10.35
CA LEU A 110 -7.59 16.35 9.43
C LEU A 110 -9.03 16.87 9.51
N PHE A 111 -9.57 17.07 10.71
CA PHE A 111 -10.92 17.61 10.91
C PHE A 111 -11.07 19.03 10.35
N ALA A 112 -10.05 19.89 10.55
CA ALA A 112 -10.06 21.23 9.98
C ALA A 112 -10.08 21.22 8.44
N ILE A 113 -9.36 20.29 7.80
CA ILE A 113 -9.38 20.12 6.33
C ILE A 113 -10.77 19.69 5.87
N VAL A 114 -11.38 18.73 6.55
CA VAL A 114 -12.73 18.23 6.23
C VAL A 114 -13.77 19.35 6.38
N GLN A 115 -13.71 20.11 7.47
CA GLN A 115 -14.59 21.26 7.68
C GLN A 115 -14.43 22.29 6.57
N ARG A 116 -13.19 22.62 6.18
CA ARG A 116 -12.92 23.60 5.13
C ARG A 116 -13.40 23.15 3.74
N LEU A 117 -13.25 21.87 3.41
CA LEU A 117 -13.60 21.34 2.09
C LEU A 117 -15.08 21.00 1.94
N TYR A 118 -15.70 20.51 3.02
CA TYR A 118 -17.05 19.91 2.97
C TYR A 118 -18.05 20.55 3.92
N GLY A 119 -17.62 21.49 4.79
CA GLY A 119 -18.50 22.14 5.77
C GLY A 119 -18.95 21.23 6.92
N ILE A 120 -18.30 20.08 7.10
CA ILE A 120 -18.66 19.11 8.13
C ILE A 120 -17.91 19.43 9.43
N GLU A 121 -18.64 19.51 10.54
CA GLU A 121 -18.08 19.67 11.88
C GLU A 121 -18.07 18.32 12.61
N ILE A 122 -16.94 17.99 13.23
CA ILE A 122 -16.72 16.73 13.93
C ILE A 122 -16.42 17.05 15.39
N ALA A 123 -17.19 16.45 16.30
CA ALA A 123 -17.03 16.59 17.75
C ALA A 123 -16.95 15.21 18.41
N GLU A 124 -16.07 15.07 19.40
CA GLU A 124 -15.91 13.84 20.16
C GLU A 124 -17.14 13.61 21.07
N LEU A 125 -17.78 12.45 20.93
CA LEU A 125 -18.89 12.04 21.77
C LEU A 125 -18.37 11.17 22.92
N LYS A 126 -18.68 11.54 24.16
CA LYS A 126 -18.29 10.76 25.34
C LYS A 126 -19.48 9.97 25.89
N GLY A 127 -19.19 8.82 26.50
CA GLY A 127 -20.18 8.05 27.26
C GLY A 127 -21.08 7.13 26.44
N PHE A 128 -20.60 6.65 25.29
CA PHE A 128 -21.27 5.61 24.51
C PHE A 128 -20.67 4.23 24.82
N ASP A 129 -21.43 3.17 24.54
CA ASP A 129 -20.97 1.78 24.72
C ASP A 129 -19.88 1.46 23.69
N THR A 130 -18.68 1.11 24.17
CA THR A 130 -17.50 0.81 23.34
C THR A 130 -17.02 -0.61 23.58
N ARG A 131 -16.47 -1.23 22.53
CA ARG A 131 -15.87 -2.58 22.62
C ARG A 131 -14.41 -2.58 23.08
N HIS A 132 -13.78 -1.40 23.15
CA HIS A 132 -12.39 -1.24 23.58
C HIS A 132 -12.19 0.16 24.18
N PRO A 133 -11.40 0.30 25.27
CA PRO A 133 -11.20 1.58 25.96
C PRO A 133 -10.53 2.66 25.09
N ASP A 134 -9.70 2.28 24.12
CA ASP A 134 -8.99 3.25 23.25
C ASP A 134 -9.86 3.86 22.13
N VAL A 135 -11.14 3.47 22.02
CA VAL A 135 -12.06 4.03 21.02
C VAL A 135 -12.56 5.40 21.47
N ARG A 136 -12.50 6.37 20.56
CA ARG A 136 -12.97 7.75 20.74
C ARG A 136 -13.91 8.13 19.61
#